data_AF-A0AAV5J242-F1
#
_entry.id   AF-A0AAV5J242-F1
#
_cell.length_a   1.000
_cell.length_b   1.000
_cell.length_c   1.000
_cell.angle_alpha   90.00
_cell.angle_beta   90.00
_cell.angle_gamma   90.00
#
_symmetry.space_group_name_H-M   'P 1'
#
loop_
_entity.id
_entity.type
_entity.pdbx_description
1 polymer ?
#
loop_
_entity_poly.entity_id
_entity_poly.type
_entity_poly.pdbx_seq_one_letter_code
_entity_poly.pdbx_strand_id
1 'polypeptide(L)'
;MFIATIKAKKAETDIQLQIKQAEAEMQLQIKRAEADVESKCLSGVGVAKQRKAIIDGLRDSVHAFTEHVPGTTGKDVMDMELVTQYLDTIKEIGTSSKASHVFLLHGPDAVKDMSVKLRDDLLQGKVTVKETLLNK
;
A
#
# COMPACT_ATOMS: atom_id res chain seq x y z
N MET A 1 42.31 48.40 -24.07
CA MET A 1 41.75 47.33 -24.93
C MET A 1 41.91 45.94 -24.30
N PHE A 2 43.11 45.53 -23.87
CA PHE A 2 43.39 44.18 -23.33
C PHE A 2 42.59 43.77 -22.07
N ILE A 3 42.42 44.68 -21.10
CA ILE A 3 41.65 44.42 -19.86
C ILE A 3 40.16 44.16 -20.16
N ALA A 4 39.61 44.81 -21.19
CA ALA A 4 38.22 44.61 -21.59
C ALA A 4 38.01 43.21 -22.18
N THR A 5 38.96 42.72 -22.97
CA THR A 5 38.93 41.38 -23.55
C THR A 5 39.02 40.28 -22.48
N ILE A 6 39.85 40.47 -21.45
CA ILE A 6 39.95 39.53 -20.31
C ILE A 6 38.63 39.48 -19.53
N LYS A 7 38.01 40.63 -19.26
CA LYS A 7 36.72 40.69 -18.56
C LYS A 7 35.60 40.01 -19.35
N ALA A 8 35.55 40.22 -20.67
CA ALA A 8 34.57 39.58 -21.54
C ALA A 8 34.70 38.05 -21.53
N LYS A 9 35.94 37.53 -21.67
CA LYS A 9 36.19 36.08 -21.68
C LYS A 9 35.91 35.40 -20.33
N LYS A 10 36.10 36.12 -19.22
CA LYS A 10 35.70 35.66 -17.89
C LYS A 10 34.16 35.57 -17.76
N ALA A 11 33.43 36.59 -18.21
CA ALA A 11 31.97 36.60 -18.17
C ALA A 11 31.35 35.46 -19.02
N GLU A 12 31.91 35.18 -20.20
CA GLU A 12 31.48 34.04 -21.03
C GLU A 12 31.68 32.69 -20.31
N THR A 13 32.80 32.55 -19.59
CA THR A 13 33.10 31.32 -18.82
C THR A 13 32.15 31.15 -17.63
N ASP A 14 31.83 32.24 -16.94
CA ASP A 14 30.90 32.24 -15.80
C ASP A 14 29.47 31.90 -16.25
N ILE A 15 29.02 32.42 -17.41
CA ILE A 15 27.73 32.06 -18.01
C ILE A 15 27.69 30.57 -18.37
N GLN A 16 28.76 30.04 -18.97
CA GLN A 16 28.86 28.62 -19.31
C GLN A 16 28.86 27.71 -18.07
N LEU A 17 29.47 28.15 -16.96
CA LEU A 17 29.44 27.42 -15.71
C LEU A 17 28.02 27.37 -15.12
N GLN A 18 27.30 28.51 -15.14
CA GLN A 18 25.93 28.58 -14.63
C GLN A 18 24.96 27.71 -15.45
N ILE A 19 25.10 27.70 -16.78
CA ILE A 19 24.27 26.84 -17.65
C ILE A 19 24.51 25.37 -17.31
N LYS A 20 25.76 24.94 -17.18
CA LYS A 20 26.08 23.55 -16.80
C LYS A 20 25.55 23.17 -15.42
N GLN A 21 25.60 24.09 -14.46
CA GLN A 21 25.03 23.87 -13.13
C GLN A 21 23.51 23.72 -13.20
N ALA A 22 22.82 24.60 -13.94
CA ALA A 22 21.38 24.53 -14.12
C ALA A 22 20.93 23.25 -14.85
N GLU A 23 21.66 22.83 -15.89
CA GLU A 23 21.41 21.58 -16.60
C GLU A 23 21.61 20.35 -15.70
N ALA A 24 22.67 20.35 -14.87
CA ALA A 24 22.93 19.27 -13.93
C ALA A 24 21.83 19.18 -12.84
N GLU A 25 21.38 20.31 -12.32
CA GLU A 25 20.28 20.37 -11.36
C GLU A 25 18.97 19.87 -11.96
N MET A 26 18.64 20.28 -13.20
CA MET A 26 17.46 19.80 -13.92
C MET A 26 17.51 18.28 -14.11
N GLN A 27 18.64 17.72 -14.57
CA GLN A 27 18.79 16.28 -14.75
C GLN A 27 18.66 15.52 -13.42
N LEU A 28 19.20 16.07 -12.34
CA LEU A 28 19.12 15.47 -11.01
C LEU A 28 17.68 15.48 -10.47
N GLN A 29 16.91 16.55 -10.74
CA GLN A 29 15.50 16.60 -10.39
C GLN A 29 14.66 15.58 -11.17
N ILE A 30 14.89 15.45 -12.48
CA ILE A 30 14.19 14.47 -13.32
C ILE A 30 14.47 13.05 -12.82
N LYS A 31 15.75 12.70 -12.60
CA LYS A 31 16.12 11.36 -12.12
C LYS A 31 15.53 11.04 -10.74
N ARG A 32 15.45 12.04 -9.85
CA ARG A 32 14.77 11.86 -8.56
C ARG A 32 13.28 11.58 -8.74
N ALA A 33 12.59 12.33 -9.59
CA ALA A 33 11.18 12.10 -9.87
C ALA A 33 10.93 10.73 -10.51
N GLU A 34 11.77 10.31 -11.46
CA GLU A 34 11.71 8.97 -12.07
C GLU A 34 11.93 7.86 -11.04
N ALA A 35 12.95 8.00 -10.17
CA ALA A 35 13.22 7.05 -9.11
C ALA A 35 12.07 6.94 -8.09
N ASP A 36 11.42 8.06 -7.76
CA ASP A 36 10.26 8.06 -6.86
C ASP A 36 9.04 7.35 -7.48
N VAL A 37 8.81 7.53 -8.79
CA VAL A 37 7.73 6.82 -9.50
C VAL A 37 8.04 5.33 -9.59
N GLU A 38 9.27 4.98 -9.97
CA GLU A 38 9.69 3.58 -10.08
C GLU A 38 9.63 2.86 -8.73
N SER A 39 10.09 3.51 -7.66
CA SER A 39 9.99 3.00 -6.29
C SER A 39 8.54 2.69 -5.88
N LYS A 40 7.62 3.62 -6.16
CA LYS A 40 6.18 3.42 -5.90
C LYS A 40 5.60 2.28 -6.76
N CYS A 41 5.99 2.19 -8.02
CA CYS A 41 5.57 1.12 -8.92
C CYS A 41 6.05 -0.25 -8.42
N LEU A 42 7.34 -0.38 -8.11
CA LEU A 42 7.95 -1.60 -7.58
C LEU A 42 7.34 -2.01 -6.23
N SER A 43 7.06 -1.04 -5.34
CA SER A 43 6.34 -1.29 -4.09
C SER A 43 4.94 -1.86 -4.36
N GLY A 44 4.18 -1.27 -5.27
CA GLY A 44 2.87 -1.77 -5.68
C GLY A 44 2.92 -3.19 -6.27
N VAL A 45 3.90 -3.45 -7.14
CA VAL A 45 4.13 -4.78 -7.73
C VAL A 45 4.51 -5.80 -6.66
N GLY A 46 5.34 -5.41 -5.69
CA GLY A 46 5.74 -6.25 -4.56
C GLY A 46 4.53 -6.66 -3.72
N VAL A 47 3.69 -5.70 -3.32
CA VAL A 47 2.46 -5.95 -2.57
C VAL A 47 1.50 -6.83 -3.37
N ALA A 48 1.33 -6.60 -4.68
CA ALA A 48 0.48 -7.43 -5.52
C ALA A 48 0.98 -8.87 -5.60
N LYS A 49 2.29 -9.08 -5.75
CA LYS A 49 2.91 -10.42 -5.75
C LYS A 49 2.76 -11.12 -4.40
N GLN A 50 2.97 -10.40 -3.29
CA GLN A 50 2.75 -10.93 -1.94
C GLN A 50 1.30 -11.37 -1.75
N ARG A 51 0.33 -10.51 -2.11
CA ARG A 51 -1.10 -10.85 -2.03
C ARG A 51 -1.45 -12.07 -2.86
N LYS A 52 -0.89 -12.19 -4.08
CA LYS A 52 -1.06 -13.37 -4.91
C LYS A 52 -0.53 -14.63 -4.22
N ALA A 53 0.69 -14.61 -3.71
CA ALA A 53 1.29 -15.75 -3.01
C ALA A 53 0.48 -16.17 -1.76
N ILE A 54 -0.06 -15.19 -1.02
CA ILE A 54 -0.94 -15.44 0.13
C ILE A 54 -2.23 -16.16 -0.32
N ILE A 55 -2.89 -15.67 -1.36
CA ILE A 55 -4.13 -16.27 -1.88
C ILE A 55 -3.88 -17.68 -2.40
N ASP A 56 -2.80 -17.87 -3.17
CA ASP A 56 -2.43 -19.17 -3.71
C ASP A 56 -2.14 -20.17 -2.58
N GLY A 57 -1.38 -19.77 -1.55
CA GLY A 57 -1.11 -20.61 -0.39
C GLY A 57 -2.35 -20.93 0.45
N LEU A 58 -3.27 -19.96 0.60
CA LEU A 58 -4.54 -20.19 1.31
C LEU A 58 -5.42 -21.18 0.55
N ARG A 59 -5.51 -21.05 -0.79
CA ARG A 59 -6.25 -21.99 -1.64
C ARG A 59 -5.73 -23.41 -1.47
N ASP A 60 -4.42 -23.59 -1.51
CA ASP A 60 -3.78 -24.90 -1.35
C ASP A 60 -4.04 -25.46 0.06
N SER A 61 -3.99 -24.62 1.09
CA SER A 61 -4.27 -25.01 2.48
C SER A 61 -5.72 -25.46 2.68
N VAL A 62 -6.68 -24.72 2.13
CA VAL A 62 -8.11 -25.07 2.20
C VAL A 62 -8.37 -26.37 1.44
N HIS A 63 -7.79 -26.53 0.24
CA HIS A 63 -7.93 -27.75 -0.56
C HIS A 63 -7.38 -28.98 0.17
N ALA A 64 -6.16 -28.87 0.70
CA ALA A 64 -5.54 -29.94 1.48
C ALA A 64 -6.37 -30.31 2.70
N PHE A 65 -6.89 -29.34 3.46
CA PHE A 65 -7.72 -29.63 4.64
C PHE A 65 -9.01 -30.37 4.29
N THR A 66 -9.71 -29.93 3.23
CA THR A 66 -10.94 -30.57 2.76
C THR A 66 -10.71 -32.01 2.29
N GLU A 67 -9.55 -32.32 1.70
CA GLU A 67 -9.21 -33.69 1.29
C GLU A 67 -8.93 -34.63 2.48
N HIS A 68 -8.30 -34.11 3.53
CA HIS A 68 -7.88 -34.92 4.69
C HIS A 68 -8.97 -35.06 5.76
N VAL A 69 -9.95 -34.15 5.79
CA VAL A 69 -11.04 -34.15 6.79
C VAL A 69 -12.39 -34.34 6.08
N PRO A 70 -12.88 -35.60 5.99
CA PRO A 70 -14.12 -35.90 5.27
C PRO A 70 -15.33 -35.21 5.91
N GLY A 71 -16.16 -34.59 5.07
CA GLY A 71 -17.38 -33.89 5.49
C GLY A 71 -17.21 -32.40 5.78
N THR A 72 -15.99 -31.86 5.70
CA THR A 72 -15.75 -30.42 5.77
C THR A 72 -15.81 -29.78 4.40
N THR A 73 -16.35 -28.56 4.33
CA THR A 73 -16.33 -27.75 3.10
C THR A 73 -15.29 -26.64 3.22
N GLY A 74 -14.83 -26.10 2.08
CA GLY A 74 -13.93 -24.95 2.10
C GLY A 74 -14.52 -23.74 2.84
N LYS A 75 -15.86 -23.62 2.91
CA LYS A 75 -16.53 -22.59 3.70
C LYS A 75 -16.31 -22.79 5.19
N ASP A 76 -16.38 -24.03 5.68
CA ASP A 76 -16.19 -24.33 7.11
C ASP A 76 -14.75 -24.03 7.56
N VAL A 77 -13.77 -24.31 6.68
CA VAL A 77 -12.35 -23.97 6.92
C VAL A 77 -12.15 -22.46 7.00
N MET A 78 -12.72 -21.70 6.05
CA MET A 78 -12.65 -20.24 6.05
C MET A 78 -13.37 -19.61 7.26
N ASP A 79 -14.52 -20.15 7.65
CA ASP A 79 -15.27 -19.68 8.82
C ASP A 79 -14.46 -19.90 10.12
N MET A 80 -13.78 -21.05 10.25
CA MET A 80 -12.89 -21.32 11.38
C MET A 80 -11.68 -20.38 11.40
N GLU A 81 -11.01 -20.18 10.26
CA GLU A 81 -9.87 -19.27 10.14
C GLU A 81 -10.25 -17.83 10.51
N LEU A 82 -11.42 -17.36 10.08
CA LEU A 82 -11.91 -16.02 10.41
C LEU A 82 -12.11 -15.84 11.92
N VAL A 83 -12.59 -16.87 12.61
CA VAL A 83 -12.69 -16.86 14.09
C VAL A 83 -11.30 -16.83 14.73
N THR A 84 -10.34 -17.62 14.24
CA THR A 84 -8.96 -17.59 14.74
C THR A 84 -8.31 -16.22 14.53
N GLN A 85 -8.44 -15.63 13.34
CA GLN A 85 -7.90 -14.30 13.05
C GLN A 85 -8.52 -13.22 13.92
N TYR A 86 -9.82 -13.32 14.21
CA TYR A 86 -10.49 -12.43 15.16
C TYR A 86 -9.89 -12.54 16.57
N LEU A 87 -9.64 -13.76 17.05
CA LEU A 87 -9.02 -13.99 18.36
C LEU A 87 -7.56 -13.52 18.40
N ASP A 88 -6.79 -13.74 17.35
CA ASP A 88 -5.41 -13.26 17.24
C ASP A 88 -5.36 -11.72 17.21
N THR A 89 -6.29 -11.08 16.50
CA THR A 89 -6.42 -9.62 16.49
C THR A 89 -6.72 -9.08 17.89
N ILE A 90 -7.65 -9.71 18.64
CA ILE A 90 -7.93 -9.35 20.03
C ILE A 90 -6.69 -9.51 20.89
N LYS A 91 -5.96 -10.62 20.74
CA LYS A 91 -4.73 -10.90 21.48
C LYS A 91 -3.65 -9.87 21.19
N GLU A 92 -3.46 -9.49 19.93
CA GLU A 92 -2.45 -8.50 19.52
C GLU A 92 -2.81 -7.09 19.99
N ILE A 93 -4.09 -6.71 19.98
CA ILE A 93 -4.55 -5.47 20.61
C ILE A 93 -4.32 -5.53 22.13
N GLY A 94 -4.66 -6.64 22.78
CA GLY A 94 -4.49 -6.80 24.23
C GLY A 94 -3.03 -6.81 24.70
N THR A 95 -2.08 -7.14 23.82
CA THR A 95 -0.65 -7.24 24.16
C THR A 95 0.20 -6.08 23.65
N SER A 96 -0.08 -5.54 22.46
CA SER A 96 0.71 -4.46 21.85
C SER A 96 0.12 -3.07 22.07
N SER A 97 -1.19 -2.98 22.35
CA SER A 97 -1.86 -1.69 22.48
C SER A 97 -1.72 -1.10 23.87
N LYS A 98 -1.44 0.21 23.95
CA LYS A 98 -1.63 1.01 25.17
C LYS A 98 -3.12 1.33 25.43
N ALA A 99 -4.04 0.78 24.63
CA ALA A 99 -5.46 0.99 24.80
C ALA A 99 -5.90 0.47 26.18
N SER A 100 -6.30 1.39 27.06
CA SER A 100 -6.81 1.03 28.40
C SER A 100 -8.19 0.36 28.33
N HIS A 101 -8.93 0.56 27.23
CA HIS A 101 -10.27 0.01 27.01
C HIS A 101 -10.43 -0.34 25.53
N VAL A 102 -10.90 -1.57 25.24
CA VAL A 102 -11.19 -2.05 23.89
C VAL A 102 -12.65 -2.46 23.84
N PHE A 103 -13.44 -1.80 23.01
CA PHE A 103 -14.85 -2.15 22.81
C PHE A 103 -14.93 -3.28 21.79
N LEU A 104 -15.21 -4.49 22.27
CA LEU A 104 -15.41 -5.67 21.42
C LEU A 104 -16.89 -5.82 21.09
N LEU A 105 -17.20 -5.94 19.80
CA LEU A 105 -18.49 -6.45 19.34
C LEU A 105 -18.57 -7.92 19.78
N HIS A 106 -19.38 -8.20 20.80
CA HIS A 106 -19.56 -9.53 21.36
C HIS A 106 -20.90 -10.09 20.91
N GLY A 107 -20.88 -11.30 20.36
CA GLY A 107 -22.04 -12.03 19.87
C GLY A 107 -21.64 -13.06 18.82
N PRO A 108 -22.35 -14.21 18.70
CA PRO A 108 -22.05 -15.22 17.70
C PRO A 108 -22.19 -14.69 16.26
N ASP A 109 -23.04 -13.70 16.04
CA ASP A 109 -23.19 -13.01 14.76
C ASP A 109 -22.18 -11.87 14.54
N ALA A 110 -21.35 -11.51 15.52
CA ALA A 110 -20.46 -10.34 15.44
C ALA A 110 -19.45 -10.45 14.28
N VAL A 111 -18.96 -11.66 13.99
CA VAL A 111 -18.02 -11.93 12.89
C VAL A 111 -18.71 -11.80 11.52
N LYS A 112 -19.96 -12.26 11.42
CA LYS A 112 -20.80 -12.13 10.22
C LYS A 112 -21.19 -10.67 9.99
N ASP A 113 -21.54 -9.97 11.06
CA ASP A 113 -21.85 -8.54 11.03
C ASP A 113 -20.64 -7.69 10.65
N MET A 114 -19.45 -8.05 11.13
CA MET A 114 -18.19 -7.37 10.77
C MET A 114 -17.90 -7.51 9.28
N SER A 115 -18.04 -8.72 8.73
CA SER A 115 -17.77 -8.97 7.31
C SER A 115 -18.80 -8.27 6.40
N VAL A 116 -20.07 -8.19 6.80
CA VAL A 116 -21.09 -7.38 6.11
C VAL A 116 -20.77 -5.88 6.19
N LYS A 117 -20.50 -5.35 7.39
CA LYS A 117 -20.19 -3.93 7.59
C LYS A 117 -18.92 -3.49 6.87
N LEU A 118 -17.87 -4.30 6.88
CA LEU A 118 -16.62 -4.01 6.16
C LEU A 118 -16.84 -3.99 4.64
N ARG A 119 -17.67 -4.90 4.12
CA ARG A 119 -18.03 -4.93 2.70
C ARG A 119 -18.85 -3.70 2.31
N ASP A 120 -19.83 -3.33 3.13
CA ASP A 120 -20.67 -2.16 2.89
C ASP A 120 -19.89 -0.85 2.98
N ASP A 121 -18.99 -0.70 3.95
CA ASP A 121 -18.11 0.46 4.08
C ASP A 121 -17.15 0.59 2.88
N LEU A 122 -16.57 -0.52 2.41
CA LEU A 122 -15.75 -0.53 1.20
C LEU A 122 -16.55 -0.20 -0.08
N LEU A 123 -17.84 -0.55 -0.14
CA LEU A 123 -18.71 -0.21 -1.26
C LEU A 123 -19.15 1.25 -1.21
N GLN A 124 -19.51 1.78 -0.02
CA GLN A 124 -19.85 3.18 0.16
C GLN A 124 -18.65 4.11 -0.05
N GLY A 125 -17.47 3.74 0.45
CA GLY A 125 -16.23 4.48 0.20
C GLY A 125 -15.88 4.58 -1.29
N LYS A 126 -16.22 3.57 -2.10
CA LYS A 126 -16.07 3.63 -3.58
C LYS A 126 -17.09 4.55 -4.25
N VAL A 127 -18.28 4.73 -3.69
CA VAL A 127 -19.30 5.67 -4.20
C VAL A 127 -18.87 7.12 -3.97
N THR A 128 -18.37 7.45 -2.77
CA THR A 128 -17.94 8.82 -2.42
C THR A 128 -16.73 9.30 -3.24
N VAL A 129 -15.79 8.40 -3.57
CA VAL A 129 -14.63 8.73 -4.41
C VAL A 129 -15.06 9.06 -5.85
N LYS A 130 -16.12 8.43 -6.38
CA LYS A 130 -16.65 8.73 -7.72
C LYS A 130 -17.36 10.10 -7.78
N GLU A 131 -18.11 10.47 -6.74
CA GLU A 131 -18.81 11.78 -6.71
C GLU A 131 -17.85 12.96 -6.58
N THR A 132 -16.71 12.78 -5.91
CA THR A 132 -15.70 13.85 -5.78
C THR A 132 -14.94 14.11 -7.10
N LEU A 133 -14.90 13.14 -8.00
CA LEU A 133 -14.22 13.24 -9.30
C LEU A 133 -15.13 13.70 -10.46
N LEU A 134 -16.46 13.71 -10.28
CA LEU A 134 -17.40 14.19 -11.31
C LEU A 134 -17.79 15.67 -11.14
N ASN A 135 -17.50 16.29 -10.01
CA ASN A 135 -17.85 17.69 -9.70
C ASN A 135 -16.63 18.63 -9.60
N LYS A 136 -15.53 18.33 -10.29
CA LYS A 136 -14.41 19.25 -10.50
C LYS A 136 -14.19 19.55 -11.97
#